data_AF-A0A949LDU6-F1
#
_entry.id   AF-A0A949LDU6-F1
#
_cell.length_a   1.000
_cell.length_b   1.000
_cell.length_c   1.000
_cell.angle_alpha   90.00
_cell.angle_beta   90.00
_cell.angle_gamma   90.00
#
_symmetry.space_group_name_H-M   'P 1'
#
loop_
_entity.id
_entity.type
_entity.pdbx_description
1 polymer ?
#
loop_
_entity_poly.entity_id
_entity_poly.type
_entity_poly.pdbx_seq_one_letter_code
_entity_poly.pdbx_strand_id
1 'polypeptide(L)'
;MNGVYTQRYNRLRNTNGPLFRSRFKAVSVESDVYLLQLTRYIHRNPVDMRTPQVIELATYPWSGFPAYLNKSPSPLWLNGEFNYQSLGKRVDTTLIGVF
;
A
#
# COMPACT_ATOMS: atom_id res chain seq x y z
N MET A 1 -18.69 0.24 9.72
CA MET A 1 -17.34 0.84 9.65
C MET A 1 -17.23 2.07 8.74
N ASN A 2 -18.05 2.27 7.69
CA ASN A 2 -17.90 3.41 6.75
C ASN A 2 -19.03 4.46 6.76
N GLY A 3 -20.00 4.33 7.67
CA GLY A 3 -21.19 5.19 7.71
C GLY A 3 -20.86 6.65 8.01
N VAL A 4 -19.96 6.91 8.97
CA VAL A 4 -19.61 8.26 9.41
C VAL A 4 -18.96 9.08 8.30
N TYR A 5 -18.00 8.51 7.57
CA TYR A 5 -17.37 9.20 6.44
C TYR A 5 -18.38 9.47 5.32
N THR A 6 -19.22 8.48 4.98
CA THR A 6 -20.25 8.62 3.93
C THR A 6 -21.24 9.74 4.30
N GLN A 7 -21.76 9.73 5.52
CA GLN A 7 -22.69 10.76 5.99
C GLN A 7 -22.06 12.15 5.98
N ARG A 8 -20.81 12.28 6.46
CA ARG A 8 -20.08 13.55 6.44
C ARG A 8 -19.85 14.05 5.02
N TYR A 9 -19.41 13.18 4.11
CA TYR A 9 -19.19 13.54 2.71
C TYR A 9 -20.48 14.00 2.04
N ASN A 10 -21.55 13.21 2.19
CA ASN A 10 -22.87 13.50 1.62
C ASN A 10 -23.42 14.84 2.11
N ARG A 11 -23.30 15.12 3.42
CA ARG A 11 -23.71 16.40 4.03
C ARG A 11 -22.88 17.57 3.51
N LEU A 12 -21.57 17.42 3.33
CA LEU A 12 -20.70 18.49 2.83
C LEU A 12 -20.91 18.78 1.34
N ARG A 13 -21.33 17.76 0.58
CA ARG A 13 -21.46 17.84 -0.89
C ARG A 13 -22.91 17.99 -1.36
N ASN A 14 -23.88 18.04 -0.44
CA ASN A 14 -25.32 17.98 -0.73
C ASN A 14 -25.69 16.82 -1.67
N THR A 15 -25.09 15.64 -1.44
CA THR A 15 -25.34 14.41 -2.22
C THR A 15 -25.98 13.35 -1.33
N ASN A 16 -26.59 12.34 -1.95
CA ASN A 16 -27.24 11.23 -1.25
C ASN A 16 -26.80 9.89 -1.86
N GLY A 17 -26.93 8.81 -1.07
CA GLY A 17 -26.65 7.45 -1.52
C GLY A 17 -25.30 6.87 -1.07
N PRO A 18 -25.00 5.63 -1.49
CA PRO A 18 -23.80 4.92 -1.08
C PRO A 18 -22.55 5.44 -1.80
N LEU A 19 -21.56 5.89 -1.04
CA LEU A 19 -20.26 6.32 -1.58
C LEU A 19 -19.36 5.12 -1.95
N PHE A 20 -19.51 4.02 -1.22
CA PHE A 20 -18.72 2.80 -1.42
C PHE A 20 -19.51 1.79 -2.25
N ARG A 21 -18.89 1.23 -3.30
CA ARG A 21 -19.56 0.29 -4.22
C ARG A 21 -19.80 -1.10 -3.61
N SER A 22 -18.85 -1.62 -2.84
CA SER A 22 -18.92 -2.95 -2.24
C SER A 22 -18.29 -2.95 -0.85
N ARG A 23 -18.44 -4.07 -0.13
CA ARG A 23 -17.80 -4.28 1.17
C ARG A 23 -16.28 -4.39 1.01
N PHE A 24 -15.55 -3.93 2.03
CA PHE A 24 -14.11 -4.08 2.09
C PHE A 24 -13.73 -5.57 2.11
N LYS A 25 -12.70 -5.92 1.35
CA LYS A 25 -12.12 -7.27 1.34
C LYS A 25 -10.94 -7.30 2.32
N ALA A 26 -11.02 -8.18 3.31
CA ALA A 26 -9.93 -8.47 4.24
C ALA A 26 -9.39 -9.86 3.93
N VAL A 27 -8.11 -9.94 3.57
CA VAL A 27 -7.41 -11.20 3.29
C VAL A 27 -6.23 -11.30 4.25
N SER A 28 -6.11 -12.42 4.96
CA SER A 28 -4.97 -12.67 5.85
C SER A 28 -3.70 -12.87 5.02
N VAL A 29 -2.61 -12.24 5.43
CA VAL A 29 -1.30 -12.35 4.79
C VAL A 29 -0.37 -13.03 5.79
N GLU A 30 0.02 -14.27 5.51
CA GLU A 30 0.85 -15.08 6.41
C GLU A 30 2.30 -15.21 5.93
N SER A 31 2.56 -14.95 4.63
CA SER A 31 3.89 -15.05 4.03
C SER A 31 4.55 -13.67 3.90
N ASP A 32 5.76 -13.53 4.43
CA ASP A 32 6.60 -12.33 4.29
C ASP A 32 6.87 -11.98 2.82
N VAL A 33 7.08 -13.00 1.97
CA VAL A 33 7.28 -12.81 0.52
C VAL A 33 6.03 -12.22 -0.11
N TYR A 34 4.85 -12.73 0.26
CA TYR A 34 3.59 -12.18 -0.25
C TYR A 34 3.34 -10.77 0.26
N LEU A 35 3.67 -10.48 1.52
CA LEU A 35 3.57 -9.14 2.11
C LEU A 35 4.45 -8.13 1.37
N LEU A 36 5.67 -8.50 1.01
CA LEU A 36 6.56 -7.67 0.20
C LEU A 36 5.99 -7.39 -1.19
N GLN A 37 5.50 -8.41 -1.89
CA GLN A 37 4.89 -8.25 -3.21
C GLN A 37 3.64 -7.36 -3.15
N LEU A 38 2.81 -7.55 -2.12
CA LEU A 38 1.61 -6.74 -1.89
C LEU A 38 1.96 -5.28 -1.59
N THR A 39 2.97 -5.04 -0.76
CA THR A 39 3.44 -3.68 -0.43
C THR A 39 3.98 -2.97 -1.68
N ARG A 40 4.79 -3.67 -2.49
CA ARG A 40 5.25 -3.17 -3.79
C ARG A 40 4.09 -2.84 -4.72
N TYR A 41 3.09 -3.72 -4.80
CA TYR A 41 1.89 -3.50 -5.62
C TYR A 41 1.13 -2.24 -5.17
N ILE A 42 0.85 -2.10 -3.87
CA ILE A 42 0.13 -0.94 -3.32
C ILE A 42 0.85 0.37 -3.65
N HIS A 43 2.16 0.42 -3.43
CA HIS A 43 2.95 1.63 -3.71
C HIS A 43 3.01 1.94 -5.19
N ARG A 44 3.01 0.94 -6.07
CA ARG A 44 3.14 1.12 -7.52
C ARG A 44 1.84 1.45 -8.23
N ASN A 45 0.68 1.17 -7.61
CA ASN A 45 -0.64 1.48 -8.17
C ASN A 45 -0.79 2.88 -8.78
N PRO A 46 -0.29 3.99 -8.18
CA PRO A 46 -0.45 5.33 -8.75
C PRO A 46 0.21 5.51 -10.13
N VAL A 47 1.21 4.69 -10.47
CA VAL A 47 1.89 4.71 -11.78
C VAL A 47 1.27 3.69 -12.73
N ASP A 48 0.94 2.49 -12.24
CA ASP A 48 0.46 1.39 -13.09
C ASP A 48 -1.05 1.46 -13.40
N MET A 49 -1.79 2.39 -12.81
CA MET A 49 -3.21 2.60 -13.10
C MET A 49 -3.45 3.00 -14.57
N ARG A 50 -4.64 2.66 -15.09
CA ARG A 50 -5.07 3.02 -16.46
C ARG A 50 -4.88 4.51 -16.79
N THR A 51 -5.06 5.35 -15.78
CA THR A 51 -4.71 6.76 -15.84
C THR A 51 -3.69 7.01 -14.74
N PRO A 52 -2.38 7.03 -15.07
CA PRO A 52 -1.33 7.27 -14.09
C PRO A 52 -1.55 8.62 -13.40
N GLN A 53 -1.46 8.63 -12.07
CA GLN A 53 -1.58 9.86 -11.28
C GLN A 53 -0.23 10.58 -11.12
N VAL A 54 0.87 9.84 -11.20
CA VAL A 54 2.24 10.36 -11.12
C VAL A 54 3.15 9.58 -12.07
N ILE A 55 4.25 10.22 -12.47
CA ILE A 55 5.35 9.56 -13.19
C ILE A 55 6.32 8.94 -12.19
N GLU A 56 6.61 9.66 -11.11
CA GLU A 56 7.51 9.21 -10.05
C GLU A 56 6.74 8.83 -8.78
N LEU A 57 6.98 7.63 -8.27
CA LEU A 57 6.35 7.17 -7.01
C LEU A 57 6.71 8.06 -5.82
N ALA A 58 7.90 8.64 -5.85
CA ALA A 58 8.41 9.53 -4.81
C ALA A 58 7.58 10.82 -4.64
N THR A 59 6.84 11.23 -5.68
CA THR A 59 6.06 12.48 -5.65
C THR A 59 4.60 12.26 -5.27
N TYR A 60 4.17 11.03 -5.01
CA TYR A 60 2.78 10.72 -4.69
C TYR A 60 2.50 10.92 -3.19
N PRO A 61 1.77 11.98 -2.79
CA PRO A 61 1.62 12.37 -1.38
C PRO A 61 0.65 11.47 -0.61
N TRP A 62 -0.24 10.74 -1.31
CA TRP A 62 -1.26 9.90 -0.70
C TRP A 62 -0.79 8.45 -0.50
N SER A 63 0.51 8.25 -0.29
CA SER A 63 1.09 6.96 0.11
C SER A 63 2.17 7.16 1.17
N GLY A 64 2.49 6.09 1.91
CA GLY A 64 3.66 6.09 2.80
C GLY A 64 5.00 5.99 2.06
N PHE A 65 5.02 5.84 0.73
CA PHE A 65 6.24 5.61 -0.05
C PHE A 65 7.29 6.72 0.10
N PRO A 66 6.94 8.03 0.10
CA PRO A 66 7.92 9.09 0.32
C PRO A 66 8.61 9.01 1.68
N ALA A 67 7.93 8.49 2.72
CA ALA A 67 8.52 8.29 4.03
C ALA A 67 9.59 7.18 4.02
N TYR A 68 9.40 6.11 3.24
CA TYR A 68 10.45 5.11 3.00
C TYR A 68 11.67 5.73 2.31
N LEU A 69 11.48 6.70 1.43
CA LEU A 69 12.59 7.38 0.74
C LEU A 69 13.22 8.52 1.55
N ASN A 70 12.84 8.72 2.82
CA ASN A 70 13.23 9.89 3.62
C ASN A 70 12.89 11.24 2.96
N LYS A 71 11.90 11.27 2.06
CA LYS A 71 11.40 12.49 1.40
C LYS A 71 10.22 13.13 2.16
N SER A 72 9.69 12.44 3.18
CA SER A 72 8.63 12.90 4.08
C SER A 72 8.91 12.38 5.48
N PRO A 73 8.49 13.09 6.55
CA PRO A 73 8.56 12.53 7.91
C PRO A 73 7.80 11.21 7.96
N SER A 74 8.42 10.18 8.54
CA SER A 74 7.75 8.91 8.80
C SER A 74 6.82 9.09 10.01
N PRO A 75 5.52 8.81 9.88
CA PRO A 75 4.62 8.85 11.02
C PRO A 75 4.95 7.71 11.99
N LEU A 76 4.71 7.94 13.29
CA LEU A 76 5.10 7.02 14.37
C LEU A 76 4.53 5.59 14.22
N TRP A 77 3.40 5.45 13.53
CA TRP A 77 2.75 4.16 13.28
C TRP A 77 3.28 3.43 12.04
N LEU A 78 4.07 4.08 11.19
CA LEU A 78 4.64 3.46 10.00
C LEU A 78 5.97 2.80 10.36
N ASN A 79 5.95 1.47 10.46
CA ASN A 79 7.17 0.70 10.64
C ASN A 79 7.91 0.55 9.29
N GLY A 80 8.90 1.41 9.07
CA GLY A 80 9.75 1.38 7.88
C GLY A 80 10.74 0.21 7.85
N GLU A 81 11.10 -0.31 9.02
CA GLU A 81 12.20 -1.27 9.24
C GLU A 81 11.94 -2.62 8.56
N PHE A 82 10.68 -3.06 8.52
CA PHE A 82 10.28 -4.39 8.05
C PHE A 82 10.63 -4.64 6.56
N ASN A 83 10.50 -3.62 5.71
CA ASN A 83 10.79 -3.75 4.27
C ASN A 83 12.30 -3.83 4.01
N TYR A 84 13.12 -3.08 4.73
CA TYR A 84 14.58 -3.11 4.56
C TYR A 84 15.18 -4.44 5.00
N GLN A 85 14.71 -5.01 6.12
CA GLN A 85 15.17 -6.32 6.59
C GLN A 85 14.75 -7.46 5.64
N SER A 86 13.57 -7.36 5.05
CA SER A 86 13.04 -8.37 4.13
C SER A 86 13.65 -8.28 2.72
N LEU A 87 14.09 -7.09 2.27
CA LEU A 87 14.91 -6.91 1.05
C LEU A 87 16.35 -7.41 1.22
N GLY A 88 16.85 -7.46 2.46
CA GLY A 88 18.20 -7.93 2.81
C GLY A 88 18.31 -9.42 3.12
N LYS A 89 17.19 -10.14 3.29
CA LYS A 89 17.23 -11.61 3.35
C LYS A 89 17.49 -12.14 1.95
N ARG A 90 18.77 -12.46 1.66
CA ARG A 90 19.13 -13.37 0.58
C ARG A 90 18.18 -14.56 0.67
N VAL A 91 17.43 -14.80 -0.40
CA VAL A 91 16.87 -16.13 -0.62
C VAL A 91 18.09 -17.00 -0.80
N ASP A 92 18.54 -17.64 0.29
CA ASP A 92 19.51 -18.73 0.22
C ASP A 92 18.86 -19.82 -0.61
N THR A 93 19.04 -19.70 -1.92
CA THR A 93 18.83 -20.79 -2.88
C THR A 93 20.01 -21.72 -2.70
N THR A 94 20.05 -22.38 -1.54
CA THR A 94 21.01 -23.41 -1.21
C THR A 94 20.25 -24.73 -1.23
N LEU A 95 20.56 -25.51 -2.27
CA LEU A 95 20.33 -26.96 -2.42
C LEU A 95 18.92 -27.41 -2.85
N ILE A 96 18.66 -27.31 -4.16
CA ILE A 96 18.40 -28.56 -4.91
C ILE A 96 19.51 -28.68 -5.94
N GLY A 97 20.60 -29.33 -5.53
CA GLY A 97 21.61 -29.83 -6.44
C GLY A 97 21.03 -30.98 -7.25
N VAL A 98 21.36 -30.97 -8.55
CA VAL A 98 21.69 -32.13 -9.38
C VAL A 98 20.96 -33.44 -9.03
N PHE A 99 19.90 -33.74 -9.79
CA PHE A 99 19.86 -34.84 -10.75
C PHE A 99 19.02 -34.40 -11.96
#